data_AF-A0A3D4MD71-F1
#
_entry.id   AF-A0A3D4MD71-F1
#
_cell.length_a   1.000
_cell.length_b   1.000
_cell.length_c   1.000
_cell.angle_alpha   90.00
_cell.angle_beta   90.00
_cell.angle_gamma   90.00
#
_symmetry.space_group_name_H-M   'P 1'
#
loop_
_entity.id
_entity.type
_entity.pdbx_description
1 polymer ?
#
loop_
_entity_poly.entity_id
_entity_poly.type
_entity_poly.pdbx_seq_one_letter_code
_entity_poly.pdbx_strand_id
1 'polypeptide(L)'
;MSENYVSLSKEFNQTAQAIGAGEGNWQMAVAKFTLLMRHKAQTPEQKQELCAMMMKAAVNRLEKALAGFAEMDSFTASTLEGLYGVFRPLAAPENLPYLPKNASAQLADVTLDMVRALEDYKKTPSILLETYNSVRKYYTEFSFFMLETAQTVKTAEEERSASAETQSDLTLGKTPTIKPRHGNNGKTP
;
A
#
# COMPACT_ATOMS: atom_id res chain seq x y z
N MET A 1 -22.02 2.89 10.35
CA MET A 1 -20.66 2.67 10.90
C MET A 1 -20.74 2.83 12.41
N SER A 2 -20.01 2.02 13.21
CA SER A 2 -19.99 2.22 14.66
C SER A 2 -19.26 3.52 15.01
N GLU A 3 -19.81 4.32 15.93
CA GLU A 3 -19.23 5.61 16.36
C GLU A 3 -17.76 5.47 16.80
N ASN A 4 -17.43 4.31 17.40
CA ASN A 4 -16.07 3.97 17.81
C ASN A 4 -15.08 3.84 16.63
N TYR A 5 -15.48 3.31 15.47
CA TYR A 5 -14.59 3.23 14.31
C TYR A 5 -14.33 4.61 13.73
N VAL A 6 -15.37 5.44 13.61
CA VAL A 6 -15.26 6.78 13.01
C VAL A 6 -14.31 7.67 13.82
N SER A 7 -14.41 7.64 15.16
CA SER A 7 -13.50 8.39 16.03
C SER A 7 -12.05 7.93 15.89
N LEU A 8 -11.81 6.60 15.95
CA LEU A 8 -10.46 6.05 15.86
C LEU A 8 -9.84 6.23 14.47
N SER A 9 -10.64 6.15 13.40
CA SER A 9 -10.20 6.44 12.02
C SER A 9 -9.77 7.90 11.88
N LYS A 10 -10.50 8.85 12.48
CA LYS A 10 -10.11 10.27 12.48
C LYS A 10 -8.77 10.51 13.18
N GLU A 11 -8.57 9.89 14.34
CA GLU A 11 -7.29 9.98 15.05
C GLU A 11 -6.13 9.35 14.28
N PHE A 12 -6.38 8.23 13.59
CA PHE A 12 -5.42 7.62 12.69
C PHE A 12 -5.09 8.56 11.53
N ASN A 13 -6.09 9.13 10.87
CA ASN A 13 -5.90 10.04 9.74
C ASN A 13 -5.05 11.25 10.12
N GLN A 14 -5.27 11.84 11.30
CA GLN A 14 -4.41 12.92 11.83
C GLN A 14 -2.96 12.45 12.03
N THR A 15 -2.78 11.25 12.58
CA THR A 15 -1.45 10.68 12.83
C THR A 15 -0.72 10.39 11.50
N ALA A 16 -1.43 9.82 10.53
CA ALA A 16 -0.90 9.52 9.19
C ALA A 16 -0.51 10.79 8.43
N GLN A 17 -1.33 11.85 8.51
CA GLN A 17 -1.03 13.15 7.93
C GLN A 17 0.24 13.77 8.53
N ALA A 18 0.41 13.72 9.86
CA ALA A 18 1.62 14.21 10.53
C ALA A 18 2.88 13.48 10.01
N ILE A 19 2.82 12.15 9.89
CA ILE A 19 3.95 11.35 9.38
C ILE A 19 4.28 11.65 7.93
N GLY A 20 3.26 11.80 7.08
CA GLY A 20 3.44 12.26 5.69
C GLY A 20 4.00 13.68 5.61
N ALA A 21 3.78 14.50 6.65
CA ALA A 21 4.41 15.81 6.78
C ALA A 21 5.88 15.73 7.26
N GLY A 22 6.42 14.54 7.55
CA GLY A 22 7.75 14.36 8.12
C GLY A 22 7.77 14.53 9.64
N GLU A 23 6.61 14.74 10.26
CA GLU A 23 6.43 14.99 11.69
C GLU A 23 5.85 13.74 12.40
N GLY A 24 5.85 13.73 13.72
CA GLY A 24 5.15 12.70 14.49
C GLY A 24 5.83 11.32 14.53
N ASN A 25 5.19 10.40 15.26
CA ASN A 25 5.73 9.07 15.54
C ASN A 25 5.15 8.03 14.56
N TRP A 26 6.00 7.51 13.67
CA TRP A 26 5.61 6.51 12.68
C TRP A 26 5.12 5.19 13.30
N GLN A 27 5.70 4.77 14.44
CA GLN A 27 5.30 3.55 15.17
C GLN A 27 3.85 3.68 15.65
N MET A 28 3.45 4.90 16.04
CA MET A 28 2.07 5.17 16.47
C MET A 28 1.06 5.04 15.33
N ALA A 29 1.37 5.52 14.12
CA ALA A 29 0.47 5.28 12.98
C ALA A 29 0.43 3.82 12.59
N VAL A 30 1.55 3.11 12.59
CA VAL A 30 1.58 1.66 12.32
C VAL A 30 0.72 0.90 13.34
N ALA A 31 0.83 1.25 14.63
CA ALA A 31 0.02 0.65 15.68
C ALA A 31 -1.48 0.93 15.46
N LYS A 32 -1.86 2.19 15.23
CA LYS A 32 -3.26 2.59 14.95
C LYS A 32 -3.80 1.90 13.69
N PHE A 33 -3.03 1.90 12.61
CA PHE A 33 -3.37 1.22 11.36
C PHE A 33 -3.62 -0.27 11.60
N THR A 34 -2.70 -0.95 12.27
CA THR A 34 -2.80 -2.40 12.54
C THR A 34 -4.01 -2.72 13.42
N LEU A 35 -4.24 -1.93 14.48
CA LEU A 35 -5.40 -2.10 15.36
C LEU A 35 -6.72 -1.88 14.62
N LEU A 36 -6.79 -0.84 13.79
CA LEU A 36 -7.97 -0.54 13.00
C LEU A 36 -8.24 -1.63 11.96
N MET A 37 -7.22 -2.01 11.17
CA MET A 37 -7.33 -3.04 10.14
C MET A 37 -7.76 -4.40 10.68
N ARG A 38 -7.19 -4.82 11.81
CA ARG A 38 -7.40 -6.16 12.37
C ARG A 38 -8.63 -6.29 13.26
N HIS A 39 -9.01 -5.23 13.97
CA HIS A 39 -10.00 -5.34 15.05
C HIS A 39 -11.20 -4.40 14.92
N LYS A 40 -11.16 -3.38 14.06
CA LYS A 40 -12.22 -2.35 14.01
C LYS A 40 -12.86 -2.17 12.64
N ALA A 41 -12.10 -2.29 11.55
CA ALA A 41 -12.60 -2.20 10.19
C ALA A 41 -13.37 -3.50 9.85
N GLN A 42 -14.67 -3.36 9.61
CA GLN A 42 -15.58 -4.48 9.36
C GLN A 42 -15.91 -4.65 7.88
N THR A 43 -15.81 -3.58 7.08
CA THR A 43 -16.15 -3.62 5.65
C THR A 43 -14.90 -3.45 4.77
N PRO A 44 -14.92 -3.95 3.52
CA PRO A 44 -13.84 -3.73 2.56
C PRO A 44 -13.52 -2.26 2.33
N GLU A 45 -14.53 -1.39 2.30
CA GLU A 45 -14.39 0.06 2.07
C GLU A 45 -13.62 0.73 3.20
N GLN A 46 -13.92 0.34 4.45
CA GLN A 46 -13.19 0.82 5.63
C GLN A 46 -11.71 0.41 5.59
N LYS A 47 -11.42 -0.81 5.14
CA LYS A 47 -10.05 -1.29 4.98
C LYS A 47 -9.32 -0.57 3.85
N GLN A 48 -10.01 -0.31 2.74
CA GLN A 48 -9.49 0.48 1.63
C GLN A 48 -9.15 1.91 2.04
N GLU A 49 -10.01 2.57 2.83
CA GLU A 49 -9.76 3.91 3.35
C GLU A 49 -8.47 3.95 4.20
N LEU A 50 -8.31 2.99 5.10
CA LEU A 50 -7.12 2.88 5.95
C LEU A 50 -5.85 2.63 5.13
N CYS A 51 -5.90 1.69 4.19
CA CYS A 51 -4.79 1.40 3.30
C CYS A 51 -4.42 2.61 2.43
N ALA A 52 -5.40 3.33 1.88
CA ALA A 52 -5.17 4.52 1.07
C ALA A 52 -4.51 5.64 1.88
N MET A 53 -4.97 5.88 3.12
CA MET A 53 -4.38 6.90 3.99
C MET A 53 -2.94 6.54 4.40
N MET A 54 -2.70 5.28 4.78
CA MET A 54 -1.37 4.80 5.17
C MET A 54 -0.40 4.84 3.99
N MET A 55 -0.84 4.43 2.79
CA MET A 55 -0.06 4.51 1.56
C MET A 55 0.32 5.96 1.23
N LYS A 56 -0.65 6.88 1.26
CA LYS A 56 -0.39 8.31 1.04
C LYS A 56 0.61 8.87 2.05
N ALA A 57 0.48 8.52 3.33
CA ALA A 57 1.41 8.96 4.36
C ALA A 57 2.83 8.40 4.13
N ALA A 58 2.94 7.14 3.72
CA ALA A 58 4.21 6.48 3.43
C ALA A 58 4.94 7.14 2.25
N VAL A 59 4.23 7.35 1.14
CA VAL A 59 4.76 8.00 -0.06
C VAL A 59 5.18 9.43 0.24
N ASN A 60 4.31 10.24 0.85
CA ASN A 60 4.65 11.63 1.20
C ASN A 60 5.87 11.72 2.13
N ARG A 61 5.99 10.79 3.09
CA ARG A 61 7.16 10.73 3.98
C ARG A 61 8.44 10.43 3.20
N LEU A 62 8.38 9.48 2.25
CA LEU A 62 9.51 9.15 1.40
C LEU A 62 9.89 10.35 0.53
N GLU A 63 8.95 10.96 -0.18
CA GLU A 63 9.19 12.16 -1.00
C GLU A 63 9.87 13.28 -0.20
N LYS A 64 9.42 13.54 1.03
CA LYS A 64 10.06 14.51 1.92
C LYS A 64 11.49 14.11 2.32
N ALA A 65 11.72 12.83 2.61
CA ALA A 65 13.06 12.35 2.90
C ALA A 65 13.98 12.50 1.67
N LEU A 66 13.46 12.28 0.46
CA LEU A 66 14.20 12.44 -0.79
C LEU A 66 14.51 13.91 -1.11
N ALA A 67 13.60 14.83 -0.79
CA ALA A 67 13.83 16.26 -0.98
C ALA A 67 15.03 16.78 -0.17
N GLY A 68 15.31 16.18 1.00
CA GLY A 68 16.48 16.48 1.84
C GLY A 68 17.70 15.59 1.56
N PHE A 69 17.66 14.71 0.56
CA PHE A 69 18.66 13.65 0.38
C PHE A 69 20.05 14.18 0.03
N ALA A 70 20.13 15.23 -0.77
CA ALA A 70 21.39 15.84 -1.18
C ALA A 70 22.15 16.51 -0.01
N GLU A 71 21.42 16.88 1.05
CA GLU A 71 21.94 17.60 2.22
C GLU A 71 22.04 16.72 3.48
N MET A 72 21.76 15.42 3.36
CA MET A 72 21.87 14.48 4.49
C MET A 72 23.36 14.23 4.83
N ASP A 73 23.93 15.12 5.65
CA ASP A 73 25.25 14.94 6.27
C ASP A 73 25.32 13.69 7.18
N SER A 74 24.16 13.15 7.58
CA SER A 74 24.12 11.91 8.37
C SER A 74 22.96 11.01 7.95
N PHE A 75 23.32 9.75 7.69
CA PHE A 75 22.45 8.59 7.85
C PHE A 75 21.77 8.67 9.22
N THR A 76 20.45 8.83 9.28
CA THR A 76 19.75 8.42 10.50
C THR A 76 19.13 7.06 10.25
N ALA A 77 19.64 6.03 10.94
CA ALA A 77 19.02 4.71 10.95
C ALA A 77 17.51 4.81 11.25
N SER A 78 17.11 5.82 12.05
CA SER A 78 15.72 6.15 12.35
C SER A 78 14.89 6.58 11.15
N THR A 79 15.46 7.28 10.16
CA THR A 79 14.72 7.64 8.93
C THR A 79 14.40 6.38 8.14
N LEU A 80 15.41 5.54 7.90
CA LEU A 80 15.25 4.31 7.13
C LEU A 80 14.35 3.31 7.86
N GLU A 81 14.53 3.12 9.18
CA GLU A 81 13.67 2.32 10.03
C GLU A 81 12.22 2.81 9.96
N GLY A 82 12.01 4.14 9.99
CA GLY A 82 10.70 4.73 9.82
C GLY A 82 10.09 4.46 8.45
N LEU A 83 10.88 4.51 7.37
CA LEU A 83 10.41 4.19 6.03
C LEU A 83 10.01 2.71 5.93
N TYR A 84 10.89 1.78 6.32
CA TYR A 84 10.55 0.35 6.39
C TYR A 84 9.32 0.09 7.25
N GLY A 85 9.24 0.74 8.42
CA GLY A 85 8.16 0.58 9.38
C GLY A 85 6.78 0.94 8.82
N VAL A 86 6.69 1.97 7.98
CA VAL A 86 5.43 2.43 7.40
C VAL A 86 5.04 1.63 6.15
N PHE A 87 6.02 1.18 5.34
CA PHE A 87 5.73 0.40 4.13
C PHE A 87 5.48 -1.09 4.40
N ARG A 88 6.10 -1.69 5.42
CA ARG A 88 5.96 -3.13 5.71
C ARG A 88 4.52 -3.59 5.97
N PRO A 89 3.68 -2.86 6.72
CA PRO A 89 2.27 -3.22 6.88
C PRO A 89 1.50 -3.19 5.56
N LEU A 90 1.84 -2.30 4.63
CA LEU A 90 1.18 -2.23 3.32
C LEU A 90 1.51 -3.45 2.45
N ALA A 91 2.71 -4.00 2.60
CA ALA A 91 3.17 -5.23 1.93
C ALA A 91 2.61 -6.52 2.56
N ALA A 92 1.90 -6.43 3.68
CA ALA A 92 1.37 -7.62 4.35
C ALA A 92 0.24 -8.26 3.50
N PRO A 93 0.23 -9.59 3.29
CA PRO A 93 -0.74 -10.27 2.42
C PRO A 93 -2.21 -9.95 2.74
N GLU A 94 -2.55 -9.76 4.02
CA GLU A 94 -3.90 -9.43 4.45
C GLU A 94 -4.36 -8.03 4.01
N ASN A 95 -3.43 -7.14 3.67
CA ASN A 95 -3.70 -5.74 3.33
C ASN A 95 -3.67 -5.48 1.82
N LEU A 96 -2.95 -6.31 1.05
CA LEU A 96 -2.83 -6.19 -0.42
C LEU A 96 -4.18 -6.04 -1.13
N PRO A 97 -5.24 -6.82 -0.79
CA PRO A 97 -6.54 -6.71 -1.47
C PRO A 97 -7.24 -5.37 -1.28
N TYR A 98 -6.80 -4.56 -0.31
CA TYR A 98 -7.40 -3.28 0.04
C TYR A 98 -6.54 -2.09 -0.37
N LEU A 99 -5.39 -2.31 -0.99
CA LEU A 99 -4.56 -1.21 -1.51
C LEU A 99 -5.27 -0.48 -2.68
N PRO A 100 -5.05 0.84 -2.83
CA PRO A 100 -5.55 1.63 -3.96
C PRO A 100 -5.20 1.02 -5.32
N LYS A 101 -6.04 1.25 -6.34
CA LYS A 101 -5.86 0.67 -7.69
C LYS A 101 -4.57 1.08 -8.42
N ASN A 102 -3.94 2.16 -7.99
CA ASN A 102 -2.71 2.71 -8.58
C ASN A 102 -1.52 2.61 -7.62
N ALA A 103 -1.63 1.78 -6.56
CA ALA A 103 -0.61 1.68 -5.55
C ALA A 103 0.69 1.12 -6.13
N SER A 104 0.62 0.12 -7.02
CA SER A 104 1.81 -0.42 -7.69
C SER A 104 2.58 0.64 -8.48
N ALA A 105 1.88 1.45 -9.28
CA ALA A 105 2.47 2.55 -10.06
C ALA A 105 3.08 3.62 -9.15
N GLN A 106 2.35 4.06 -8.12
CA GLN A 106 2.87 5.05 -7.17
C GLN A 106 4.14 4.57 -6.43
N LEU A 107 4.18 3.29 -6.04
CA LEU A 107 5.37 2.70 -5.43
C LEU A 107 6.54 2.66 -6.42
N ALA A 108 6.30 2.29 -7.66
CA ALA A 108 7.34 2.25 -8.70
C ALA A 108 7.91 3.65 -8.98
N ASP A 109 7.05 4.66 -9.13
CA ASP A 109 7.45 6.04 -9.42
C ASP A 109 8.31 6.62 -8.28
N VAL A 110 7.84 6.53 -7.03
CA VAL A 110 8.61 7.07 -5.89
C VAL A 110 9.91 6.29 -5.65
N THR A 111 9.96 5.01 -6.01
CA THR A 111 11.19 4.21 -5.94
C THR A 111 12.18 4.63 -7.01
N LEU A 112 11.72 4.94 -8.23
CA LEU A 112 12.57 5.48 -9.28
C LEU A 112 13.15 6.83 -8.88
N ASP A 113 12.35 7.71 -8.27
CA ASP A 113 12.85 8.99 -7.76
C ASP A 113 13.86 8.82 -6.64
N MET A 114 13.72 7.80 -5.79
CA MET A 114 14.73 7.44 -4.80
C MET A 114 16.04 6.97 -5.45
N VAL A 115 15.97 6.11 -6.47
CA VAL A 115 17.15 5.65 -7.20
C VAL A 115 17.88 6.83 -7.84
N ARG A 116 17.15 7.76 -8.46
CA ARG A 116 17.73 9.00 -9.02
C ARG A 116 18.41 9.84 -7.94
N ALA A 117 17.75 10.04 -6.80
CA ALA A 117 18.33 10.76 -5.67
C ALA A 117 19.61 10.10 -5.14
N LEU A 118 19.69 8.77 -5.15
CA LEU A 118 20.90 8.01 -4.78
C LEU A 118 22.03 8.15 -5.80
N GLU A 119 21.71 8.17 -7.09
CA GLU A 119 22.68 8.39 -8.16
C GLU A 119 23.32 9.79 -8.07
N ASP A 120 22.51 10.80 -7.74
CA ASP A 120 22.94 12.19 -7.58
C ASP A 120 23.61 12.47 -6.22
N TYR A 121 23.58 11.53 -5.27
CA TYR A 121 24.17 11.69 -3.95
C TYR A 121 25.71 11.67 -4.01
N LYS A 122 26.28 12.86 -3.80
CA LYS A 122 27.72 13.10 -3.86
C LYS A 122 28.31 13.16 -2.47
N LYS A 123 29.48 12.55 -2.31
CA LYS A 123 30.28 12.67 -1.10
C LYS A 123 30.75 14.13 -0.95
N THR A 124 30.35 14.79 0.13
CA THR A 124 30.89 16.09 0.53
C THR A 124 32.13 15.91 1.41
N PRO A 125 32.98 16.94 1.56
CA PRO A 125 34.14 16.87 2.47
C PRO A 125 33.76 16.68 3.94
N SER A 126 32.55 17.07 4.36
CA SER A 126 32.04 16.95 5.74
C SER A 126 31.67 15.51 6.13
N ILE A 127 31.38 14.64 5.16
CA ILE A 127 30.86 13.29 5.39
C ILE A 127 32.00 12.26 5.34
N LEU A 128 32.08 11.40 6.37
CA LEU A 128 33.01 10.27 6.39
C LEU A 128 32.71 9.29 5.25
N LEU A 129 33.76 8.71 4.65
CA LEU A 129 33.61 7.77 3.52
C LEU A 129 32.73 6.56 3.89
N GLU A 130 32.85 6.05 5.11
CA GLU A 130 32.05 4.93 5.63
C GLU A 130 30.56 5.29 5.70
N THR A 131 30.24 6.49 6.17
CA THR A 131 28.87 7.02 6.21
C THR A 131 28.30 7.15 4.80
N TYR A 132 29.07 7.71 3.87
CA TYR A 132 28.68 7.83 2.46
C TYR A 132 28.34 6.46 1.83
N ASN A 133 29.21 5.47 2.02
CA ASN A 133 29.00 4.12 1.49
C ASN A 133 27.80 3.43 2.13
N SER A 134 27.60 3.61 3.44
CA SER A 134 26.47 3.04 4.18
C SER A 134 25.13 3.60 3.69
N VAL A 135 25.01 4.92 3.50
CA VAL A 135 23.80 5.56 2.96
C VAL A 135 23.44 4.94 1.61
N ARG A 136 24.41 4.88 0.69
CA ARG A 136 24.19 4.30 -0.65
C ARG A 136 23.74 2.85 -0.56
N LYS A 137 24.41 2.03 0.24
CA LYS A 137 24.06 0.62 0.42
C LYS A 137 22.62 0.47 0.92
N TYR A 138 22.29 1.09 2.04
CA TYR A 138 21.01 0.85 2.71
C TYR A 138 19.80 1.38 1.95
N TYR A 139 19.92 2.54 1.30
CA TYR A 139 18.83 3.05 0.46
C TYR A 139 18.72 2.28 -0.86
N THR A 140 19.81 1.73 -1.38
CA THR A 140 19.74 0.77 -2.50
C THR A 140 19.00 -0.50 -2.07
N GLU A 141 19.30 -1.06 -0.90
CA GLU A 141 18.57 -2.21 -0.33
C GLU A 141 17.08 -1.89 -0.13
N PHE A 142 16.76 -0.69 0.37
CA PHE A 142 15.39 -0.23 0.50
C PHE A 142 14.68 -0.04 -0.86
N SER A 143 15.40 0.36 -1.90
CA SER A 143 14.84 0.44 -3.26
C SER A 143 14.40 -0.94 -3.78
N PHE A 144 15.19 -1.98 -3.52
CA PHE A 144 14.81 -3.34 -3.89
C PHE A 144 13.56 -3.80 -3.13
N PHE A 145 13.51 -3.56 -1.82
CA PHE A 145 12.32 -3.84 -1.01
C PHE A 145 11.06 -3.13 -1.56
N MET A 146 11.19 -1.88 -1.98
CA MET A 146 10.07 -1.11 -2.53
C MET A 146 9.62 -1.64 -3.90
N LEU A 147 10.56 -2.04 -4.76
CA LEU A 147 10.25 -2.69 -6.05
C LEU A 147 9.55 -4.03 -5.86
N GLU A 148 10.03 -4.87 -4.93
CA GLU A 148 9.39 -6.13 -4.57
C GLU A 148 7.97 -5.91 -4.04
N THR A 149 7.80 -4.86 -3.23
CA THR A 149 6.48 -4.47 -2.73
C THR A 149 5.58 -4.03 -3.90
N ALA A 150 6.06 -3.16 -4.79
CA ALA A 150 5.30 -2.71 -5.96
C ALA A 150 4.86 -3.89 -6.85
N GLN A 151 5.74 -4.86 -7.07
CA GLN A 151 5.44 -6.07 -7.83
C GLN A 151 4.38 -6.93 -7.13
N THR A 152 4.51 -7.11 -5.81
CA THR A 152 3.53 -7.85 -5.01
C THR A 152 2.14 -7.21 -5.07
N VAL A 153 2.09 -5.88 -5.00
CA VAL A 153 0.85 -5.11 -5.14
C VAL A 153 0.25 -5.24 -6.54
N LYS A 154 1.10 -5.19 -7.58
CA LYS A 154 0.68 -5.39 -8.97
C LYS A 154 0.05 -6.76 -9.18
N THR A 155 0.66 -7.83 -8.67
CA THR A 155 0.10 -9.18 -8.75
C THR A 155 -1.28 -9.24 -8.08
N ALA A 156 -1.44 -8.65 -6.89
CA ALA A 156 -2.75 -8.60 -6.22
C ALA A 156 -3.78 -7.74 -6.98
N GLU A 157 -3.36 -6.66 -7.65
CA GLU A 157 -4.20 -5.86 -8.54
C GLU A 157 -4.70 -6.67 -9.75
N GLU A 158 -3.82 -7.43 -10.39
CA GLU A 158 -4.14 -8.29 -11.53
C GLU A 158 -5.09 -9.43 -11.14
N GLU A 159 -4.85 -10.10 -10.00
CA GLU A 159 -5.73 -11.16 -9.48
C GLU A 159 -7.16 -10.67 -9.19
N ARG A 160 -7.30 -9.46 -8.62
CA ARG A 160 -8.62 -8.84 -8.40
C ARG A 160 -9.33 -8.54 -9.73
N SER A 161 -8.58 -8.07 -10.72
CA SER A 161 -9.13 -7.73 -12.04
C SER A 161 -9.61 -8.98 -12.77
N ALA A 162 -8.80 -10.05 -12.78
CA ALA A 162 -9.16 -11.34 -13.35
C ALA A 162 -10.38 -11.99 -12.67
N SER A 163 -10.49 -11.85 -11.34
CA SER A 163 -11.65 -12.36 -10.58
C SER A 163 -12.94 -11.62 -10.92
N ALA A 164 -12.88 -10.30 -11.11
CA ALA A 164 -14.02 -9.47 -11.49
C ALA A 164 -14.50 -9.78 -12.93
N GLU A 165 -13.57 -10.00 -13.86
CA GLU A 165 -13.87 -10.42 -15.23
C GLU A 165 -14.55 -11.80 -15.25
N THR A 166 -14.04 -12.76 -14.48
CA THR A 166 -14.63 -14.11 -14.38
C THR A 166 -16.05 -14.10 -13.79
N GLN A 167 -16.32 -13.24 -12.79
CA GLN A 167 -17.67 -13.07 -12.24
C GLN A 167 -18.63 -12.38 -13.21
N SER A 168 -18.16 -11.38 -13.96
CA SER A 168 -18.95 -10.74 -15.01
C SER A 168 -19.39 -11.75 -16.07
N ASP A 169 -18.47 -12.61 -16.52
CA ASP A 169 -18.75 -13.66 -17.51
C ASP A 169 -19.74 -14.73 -17.00
N LEU A 170 -19.66 -15.09 -15.71
CA LEU A 170 -20.63 -16.01 -15.07
C LEU A 170 -22.05 -15.42 -15.00
N THR A 171 -22.18 -14.11 -14.79
CA THR A 171 -23.50 -13.43 -14.75
C THR A 171 -24.10 -13.15 -16.13
N LEU A 172 -23.27 -13.09 -17.18
CA LEU A 172 -23.69 -12.98 -18.58
C LEU A 172 -24.02 -14.35 -19.22
N GLY A 173 -23.68 -15.44 -18.53
CA GLY A 173 -23.97 -16.82 -18.93
C GLY A 173 -25.43 -17.23 -18.70
N LYS A 174 -26.29 -16.91 -19.67
CA LYS A 174 -27.54 -17.61 -20.03
C LYS A 174 -28.28 -18.34 -18.90
N THR A 175 -29.37 -17.77 -18.40
CA THR A 175 -30.46 -18.56 -17.79
C THR A 175 -30.83 -19.69 -18.76
N PRO A 176 -30.69 -20.98 -18.38
CA PRO A 176 -31.22 -22.05 -19.18
C PRO A 176 -32.73 -21.84 -19.26
N THR A 177 -33.25 -21.54 -20.44
CA THR A 177 -34.69 -21.61 -20.67
C THR A 177 -35.04 -23.09 -20.61
N ILE A 178 -35.43 -23.56 -19.42
CA ILE A 178 -36.02 -24.88 -19.25
C ILE A 178 -37.36 -24.82 -19.99
N LYS A 179 -37.40 -25.33 -21.22
CA LYS A 179 -38.68 -25.56 -21.91
C LYS A 179 -39.48 -26.55 -21.04
N PRO A 180 -40.72 -26.23 -20.65
CA PRO A 180 -41.57 -27.20 -20.01
C PRO A 180 -41.78 -28.36 -20.98
N ARG A 181 -41.37 -29.55 -20.57
CA ARG A 181 -41.67 -30.80 -21.27
C ARG A 181 -43.18 -30.98 -21.15
N HIS A 182 -43.92 -30.66 -22.21
CA HIS A 182 -45.34 -30.96 -22.28
C HIS A 182 -45.53 -32.45 -22.00
N GLY A 183 -46.07 -32.75 -20.81
CA GLY A 183 -46.59 -34.06 -20.49
C GLY A 183 -47.80 -34.29 -21.38
N ASN A 184 -47.64 -35.15 -22.38
CA ASN A 184 -48.74 -35.62 -23.20
C ASN A 184 -49.50 -36.68 -22.39
N ASN A 185 -50.31 -36.22 -21.42
CA ASN A 185 -51.36 -37.01 -20.80
C ASN A 185 -52.68 -36.63 -21.47
N GLY A 186 -53.12 -37.47 -22.40
CA GLY A 186 -54.39 -37.30 -23.10
C GLY A 186 -54.86 -38.62 -23.69
N LYS A 187 -55.31 -39.52 -22.81
CA LYS A 187 -56.24 -40.60 -23.16
C LYS A 187 -57.47 -40.01 -23.87
N THR A 188 -58.00 -40.75 -24.84
CA THR A 188 -59.40 -41.21 -25.01
C THR A 188 -59.72 -41.40 -26.50
N PRO A 189 -60.76 -42.14 -26.88
CA PRO A 189 -61.32 -43.39 -26.34
C PRO A 189 -61.16 -44.56 -27.33
#